data_AF-A0AA88H9J6-F1
#
_entry.id   AF-A0AA88H9J6-F1
#
_cell.length_a   1.000
_cell.length_b   1.000
_cell.length_c   1.000
_cell.angle_alpha   90.00
_cell.angle_beta   90.00
_cell.angle_gamma   90.00
#
_symmetry.space_group_name_H-M   'P 1'
#
loop_
_entity.id
_entity.type
_entity.pdbx_description
1 polymer ?
#
loop_
_entity_poly.entity_id
_entity_poly.type
_entity_poly.pdbx_seq_one_letter_code
_entity_poly.pdbx_strand_id
1 'polypeptide(L)'
;MTTIPYRRFGLQFLKRFEHSYCTHINCWSCGRPLQARNPVFCNSCKVVQHPKNGRDYFEILNMQKIFGIDAKELQKNFKELQKQFHPDKHARSEKMLQEISAEYSSLVNQAFKTLNSPLDRGIYLLELAGYPFTEEEIHIEQDFLMKIMEINEELADASDKESLLRIGDQNRRIMNGLLEEINDAFDRKDYARARQAVGKLKFYANVAEKVKSIEGDLGITHD
;
A
#
# COMPACT_ATOMS: atom_id res chain seq x y z
N MET A 1 -14.19 27.47 63.01
CA MET A 1 -13.24 27.39 64.14
C MET A 1 -13.12 25.92 64.49
N THR A 2 -12.12 25.19 64.00
CA THR A 2 -10.81 25.04 64.65
C THR A 2 -9.69 24.75 63.64
N THR A 3 -8.49 25.15 64.04
CA THR A 3 -7.24 25.28 63.29
C THR A 3 -6.27 24.10 63.52
N ILE A 4 -5.61 23.64 62.43
CA ILE A 4 -4.14 23.37 62.24
C ILE A 4 -3.47 22.34 63.20
N PRO A 5 -2.63 21.35 62.75
CA PRO A 5 -1.41 21.65 62.00
C PRO A 5 -0.89 20.69 60.91
N TYR A 6 -0.27 21.33 59.93
CA TYR A 6 0.83 20.82 59.11
C TYR A 6 1.98 20.30 59.97
N ARG A 7 2.50 19.11 59.67
CA ARG A 7 3.87 18.71 60.00
C ARG A 7 4.63 18.34 58.73
N ARG A 8 5.81 18.95 58.63
CA ARG A 8 6.77 18.96 57.54
C ARG A 8 7.89 17.98 57.92
N PHE A 9 8.01 16.85 57.24
CA PHE A 9 9.16 15.91 57.25
C PHE A 9 8.98 15.01 56.02
N GLY A 10 9.93 14.70 55.16
CA GLY A 10 11.28 15.17 54.93
C GLY A 10 11.63 14.80 53.48
N LEU A 11 12.48 15.59 52.84
CA LEU A 11 13.03 15.31 51.52
C LEU A 11 13.99 14.13 51.62
N GLN A 12 13.56 12.94 51.20
CA GLN A 12 14.47 11.81 50.93
C GLN A 12 14.06 11.10 49.62
N PHE A 13 14.89 11.33 48.60
CA PHE A 13 15.26 10.38 47.55
C PHE A 13 14.16 9.53 46.91
N LEU A 14 13.46 10.09 45.92
CA LEU A 14 12.90 9.29 44.81
C LEU A 14 13.96 9.19 43.70
N LYS A 15 14.91 8.27 43.87
CA LYS A 15 15.57 7.62 42.73
C LYS A 15 14.91 6.27 42.55
N ARG A 16 14.71 5.87 41.28
CA ARG A 16 14.36 4.51 40.81
C ARG A 16 12.89 4.12 41.06
N PHE A 17 12.07 3.73 40.08
CA PHE A 17 12.31 3.15 38.76
C PHE A 17 11.18 3.57 37.82
N GLU A 18 11.49 4.24 36.72
CA GLU A 18 10.67 4.12 35.51
C GLU A 18 11.05 2.77 34.87
N HIS A 19 10.38 1.69 35.28
CA HIS A 19 10.38 0.47 34.47
C HIS A 19 9.49 0.74 33.26
N SER A 20 10.05 1.39 32.24
CA SER A 20 9.59 1.18 30.88
C SER A 20 9.73 -0.32 30.60
N TYR A 21 8.61 -1.03 30.53
CA TYR A 21 8.59 -2.42 30.11
C TYR A 21 9.07 -2.49 28.65
N CYS A 22 10.38 -2.55 28.43
CA CYS A 22 10.93 -2.95 27.15
C CYS A 22 10.61 -4.43 26.98
N THR A 23 9.51 -4.72 26.27
CA THR A 23 9.26 -6.05 25.73
C THR A 23 10.34 -6.34 24.69
N HIS A 24 11.49 -6.84 25.14
CA HIS A 24 12.56 -7.27 24.26
C HIS A 24 12.09 -8.49 23.48
N ILE A 25 11.99 -8.34 22.16
CA ILE A 25 11.66 -9.45 21.27
C ILE A 25 12.97 -10.18 20.99
N ASN A 26 13.01 -11.47 21.32
CA ASN A 26 14.18 -12.31 21.16
C ASN A 26 14.20 -12.96 19.78
N CYS A 27 15.41 -13.25 19.30
CA CYS A 27 15.60 -13.97 18.05
C CYS A 27 15.08 -15.41 18.17
N TRP A 28 14.26 -15.87 17.22
CA TRP A 28 13.70 -17.23 17.26
C TRP A 28 14.77 -18.33 17.14
N SER A 29 15.88 -18.08 16.42
CA SER A 29 16.94 -19.09 16.25
C SER A 29 18.06 -19.01 17.31
N CYS A 30 18.54 -17.81 17.70
CA CYS A 30 19.66 -17.70 18.66
C CYS A 30 19.28 -17.21 20.07
N GLY A 31 18.02 -16.87 20.32
CA GLY A 31 17.51 -16.41 21.62
C GLY A 31 17.98 -15.04 22.09
N ARG A 32 18.94 -14.40 21.40
CA ARG A 32 19.46 -13.07 21.78
C ARG A 32 18.42 -11.96 21.54
N PRO A 33 18.43 -10.89 22.36
CA PRO A 33 17.52 -9.77 22.19
C PRO A 33 17.80 -9.04 20.88
N LEU A 34 16.75 -8.72 20.15
CA LEU A 34 16.84 -7.96 18.92
C LEU A 34 16.94 -6.46 19.25
N GLN A 35 17.88 -5.77 18.60
CA GLN A 35 18.16 -4.35 18.88
C GLN A 35 17.17 -3.38 18.22
N ALA A 36 16.58 -3.77 17.09
CA ALA A 36 15.64 -2.92 16.35
C ALA A 36 14.19 -3.21 16.76
N ARG A 37 13.32 -2.19 16.68
CA ARG A 37 11.87 -2.35 16.88
C ARG A 37 11.28 -3.32 15.85
N ASN A 38 11.81 -3.36 14.62
CA ASN A 38 11.34 -4.24 13.55
C ASN A 38 12.48 -4.80 12.68
N PRO A 39 13.27 -5.76 13.20
CA PRO A 39 14.43 -6.30 12.50
C PRO A 39 13.99 -7.31 11.44
N VAL A 40 14.47 -7.16 10.21
CA VAL A 40 14.35 -8.22 9.19
C VAL A 40 15.33 -9.35 9.49
N PHE A 41 16.52 -9.03 9.99
CA PHE A 41 17.57 -10.00 10.34
C PHE A 41 18.02 -9.84 11.79
N CYS A 42 18.40 -10.93 12.43
CA CYS A 42 19.01 -10.89 13.76
C CYS A 42 20.39 -10.21 13.68
N ASN A 43 20.65 -9.23 14.55
CA ASN A 43 21.94 -8.57 14.65
C ASN A 43 23.10 -9.53 14.99
N SER A 44 22.80 -10.61 15.73
CA SER A 44 23.80 -11.59 16.20
C SER A 44 24.03 -12.75 15.22
N CYS A 45 22.98 -13.51 14.87
CA CYS A 45 23.12 -14.72 14.05
C CYS A 45 22.72 -14.53 12.57
N LYS A 46 22.28 -13.31 12.19
CA LYS A 46 21.88 -12.95 10.83
C LYS A 46 20.68 -13.71 10.25
N VAL A 47 20.04 -14.61 11.00
CA VAL A 47 18.82 -15.30 10.56
C VAL A 47 17.66 -14.31 10.40
N VAL A 48 16.85 -14.50 9.35
CA VAL A 48 15.65 -13.68 9.11
C VAL A 48 14.65 -13.86 10.27
N GLN A 49 13.98 -12.80 10.70
CA GLN A 49 13.00 -12.80 11.80
C GLN A 49 11.59 -12.65 11.27
N HIS A 50 10.57 -13.18 11.94
CA HIS A 50 9.17 -13.02 11.52
C HIS A 50 8.81 -11.56 11.15
N PRO A 51 8.05 -11.35 10.06
CA PRO A 51 7.51 -10.03 9.75
C PRO A 51 6.59 -9.59 10.89
N LYS A 52 6.90 -8.46 11.52
CA LYS A 52 6.00 -7.90 12.54
C LYS A 52 4.86 -7.12 11.88
N ASN A 53 3.67 -7.28 12.46
CA ASN A 53 2.52 -6.44 12.16
C ASN A 53 2.86 -4.96 12.35
N GLY A 54 2.41 -4.11 11.41
CA GLY A 54 2.51 -2.66 11.51
C GLY A 54 3.55 -1.97 10.63
N ARG A 55 4.25 -2.67 9.73
CA ARG A 55 4.92 -1.99 8.60
C ARG A 55 3.91 -1.74 7.50
N ASP A 56 3.98 -0.56 6.90
CA ASP A 56 3.27 -0.32 5.65
C ASP A 56 4.04 -0.86 4.44
N TYR A 57 3.36 -0.93 3.29
CA TYR A 57 3.92 -1.48 2.06
C TYR A 57 5.08 -0.67 1.50
N PHE A 58 5.14 0.64 1.78
CA PHE A 58 6.26 1.47 1.37
C PHE A 58 7.51 1.11 2.18
N GLU A 59 7.38 0.92 3.50
CA GLU A 59 8.46 0.44 4.36
C GLU A 59 8.94 -0.98 3.98
N ILE A 60 8.02 -1.87 3.56
CA ILE A 60 8.36 -3.22 3.13
C ILE A 60 9.19 -3.20 1.84
N LEU A 61 8.82 -2.35 0.88
CA LEU A 61 9.46 -2.25 -0.43
C LEU A 61 10.58 -1.20 -0.50
N ASN A 62 10.96 -0.60 0.63
CA ASN A 62 11.94 0.49 0.70
C ASN A 62 11.60 1.65 -0.24
N MET A 63 10.33 2.02 -0.32
CA MET A 63 9.83 3.12 -1.15
C MET A 63 9.49 4.34 -0.27
N GLN A 64 9.51 5.53 -0.87
CA GLN A 64 8.98 6.73 -0.23
C GLN A 64 7.44 6.67 -0.20
N LYS A 65 6.84 7.14 0.90
CA LYS A 65 5.37 7.19 1.11
C LYS A 65 4.73 8.35 0.32
N ILE A 66 4.81 8.27 -1.00
CA ILE A 66 4.27 9.25 -1.95
C ILE A 66 3.45 8.53 -3.03
N PHE A 67 2.56 9.25 -3.71
CA PHE A 67 1.78 8.68 -4.79
C PHE A 67 2.63 8.47 -6.05
N GLY A 68 3.35 9.49 -6.50
CA GLY A 68 4.22 9.43 -7.68
C GLY A 68 5.53 8.66 -7.44
N ILE A 69 5.48 7.33 -7.47
CA ILE A 69 6.68 6.47 -7.35
C ILE A 69 7.26 6.09 -8.71
N ASP A 70 8.58 5.87 -8.77
CA ASP A 70 9.25 5.30 -9.95
C ASP A 70 8.98 3.80 -10.06
N ALA A 71 8.33 3.38 -11.15
CA ALA A 71 8.03 1.97 -11.43
C ALA A 71 9.30 1.11 -11.58
N LYS A 72 10.40 1.67 -12.09
CA LYS A 72 11.68 0.95 -12.23
C LYS A 72 12.31 0.69 -10.87
N GLU A 73 12.28 1.68 -9.98
CA GLU A 73 12.74 1.54 -8.60
C GLU A 73 11.91 0.52 -7.84
N LEU A 74 10.57 0.61 -7.92
CA LEU A 74 9.66 -0.36 -7.33
C LEU A 74 9.97 -1.78 -7.79
N GLN A 75 10.12 -2.00 -9.10
CA GLN A 75 10.40 -3.31 -9.66
C GLN A 75 11.78 -3.84 -9.25
N LYS A 76 12.79 -2.96 -9.16
CA LYS A 76 14.12 -3.32 -8.67
C LYS A 76 14.05 -3.79 -7.22
N ASN A 77 13.46 -3.00 -6.32
CA ASN A 77 13.34 -3.32 -4.90
C ASN A 77 12.55 -4.62 -4.69
N PHE A 78 11.47 -4.82 -5.44
CA PHE A 78 10.71 -6.07 -5.43
C PHE A 78 11.57 -7.29 -5.78
N LYS A 79 12.34 -7.23 -6.88
CA LYS A 79 13.22 -8.33 -7.31
C LYS A 79 14.31 -8.62 -6.29
N GLU A 80 14.90 -7.59 -5.69
CA GLU A 80 15.93 -7.73 -4.66
C GLU A 80 15.40 -8.40 -3.39
N LEU A 81 14.18 -8.06 -2.97
CA LEU A 81 13.52 -8.67 -1.80
C LEU A 81 13.08 -10.10 -2.11
N GLN A 82 12.49 -10.36 -3.28
CA GLN A 82 12.13 -11.71 -3.71
C GLN A 82 13.38 -12.61 -3.74
N LYS A 83 14.51 -12.16 -4.29
CA LYS A 83 15.77 -12.93 -4.26
C LYS A 83 16.26 -13.28 -2.84
N GLN A 84 15.88 -12.49 -1.83
CA GLN A 84 16.25 -12.74 -0.44
C GLN A 84 15.32 -13.74 0.25
N PHE A 85 14.02 -13.64 0.00
CA PHE A 85 12.98 -14.39 0.72
C PHE A 85 12.26 -15.46 -0.10
N HIS A 86 12.61 -15.67 -1.37
CA HIS A 86 11.93 -16.67 -2.21
C HIS A 86 11.99 -18.07 -1.55
N PRO A 87 10.85 -18.78 -1.43
CA PRO A 87 10.78 -20.09 -0.78
C PRO A 87 11.80 -21.10 -1.32
N ASP A 88 12.05 -21.10 -2.64
CA ASP A 88 13.02 -22.01 -3.28
C ASP A 88 14.43 -21.91 -2.70
N LYS A 89 14.86 -20.71 -2.29
CA LYS A 89 16.19 -20.51 -1.69
C LYS A 89 16.30 -21.18 -0.32
N HIS A 90 15.16 -21.34 0.36
CA HIS A 90 15.08 -21.88 1.71
C HIS A 90 14.44 -23.26 1.76
N ALA A 91 14.12 -23.89 0.63
CA ALA A 91 13.44 -25.19 0.55
C ALA A 91 14.17 -26.35 1.25
N ARG A 92 15.48 -26.21 1.50
CA ARG A 92 16.29 -27.18 2.25
C ARG A 92 16.64 -26.73 3.68
N SER A 93 16.10 -25.60 4.12
CA SER A 93 16.32 -25.04 5.45
C SER A 93 15.40 -25.67 6.50
N GLU A 94 15.63 -25.31 7.77
CA GLU A 94 14.71 -25.64 8.86
C GLU A 94 13.29 -25.14 8.56
N LYS A 95 12.28 -25.93 8.98
CA LYS A 95 10.86 -25.65 8.71
C LYS A 95 10.45 -24.22 9.09
N MET A 96 10.90 -23.74 10.25
CA MET A 96 10.66 -22.35 10.69
C MET A 96 11.17 -21.31 9.69
N LEU A 97 12.36 -21.53 9.11
CA LEU A 97 12.92 -20.63 8.10
C LEU A 97 12.14 -20.67 6.79
N GLN A 98 11.61 -21.85 6.40
CA GLN A 98 10.74 -21.99 5.23
C GLN A 98 9.43 -21.21 5.42
N GLU A 99 8.78 -21.35 6.57
CA GLU A 99 7.55 -20.65 6.93
C GLU A 99 7.76 -19.12 6.92
N ILE A 100 8.79 -18.63 7.59
CA ILE A 100 9.13 -17.19 7.61
C ILE A 100 9.40 -16.67 6.19
N SER A 101 10.11 -17.44 5.37
CA SER A 101 10.41 -17.03 3.98
C SER A 101 9.15 -16.94 3.13
N ALA A 102 8.22 -17.90 3.29
CA ALA A 102 6.93 -17.87 2.61
C ALA A 102 6.08 -16.67 3.04
N GLU A 103 6.03 -16.35 4.34
CA GLU A 103 5.35 -15.17 4.88
C GLU A 103 5.89 -13.87 4.26
N TYR A 104 7.22 -13.69 4.24
CA TYR A 104 7.83 -12.50 3.61
C TYR A 104 7.57 -12.43 2.12
N SER A 105 7.67 -13.54 1.40
CA SER A 105 7.42 -13.55 -0.05
C SER A 105 5.97 -13.14 -0.36
N SER A 106 5.00 -13.65 0.41
CA SER A 106 3.60 -13.25 0.31
C SER A 106 3.41 -11.76 0.59
N LEU A 107 4.02 -11.26 1.68
CA LEU A 107 3.93 -9.84 2.06
C LEU A 107 4.55 -8.91 1.00
N VAL A 108 5.70 -9.27 0.43
CA VAL A 108 6.37 -8.52 -0.64
C VAL A 108 5.53 -8.53 -1.91
N ASN A 109 4.87 -9.65 -2.24
CA ASN A 109 3.96 -9.73 -3.38
C ASN A 109 2.73 -8.84 -3.20
N GLN A 110 2.12 -8.85 -2.02
CA GLN A 110 0.97 -8.01 -1.71
C GLN A 110 1.36 -6.52 -1.77
N ALA A 111 2.46 -6.14 -1.11
CA ALA A 111 2.98 -4.79 -1.17
C ALA A 111 3.25 -4.35 -2.62
N PHE A 112 3.87 -5.21 -3.42
CA PHE A 112 4.18 -4.88 -4.82
C PHE A 112 2.92 -4.72 -5.64
N LYS A 113 1.95 -5.64 -5.51
CA LYS A 113 0.66 -5.54 -6.21
C LYS A 113 -0.04 -4.22 -5.90
N THR A 114 -0.16 -3.88 -4.61
CA THR A 114 -0.82 -2.66 -4.15
C THR A 114 -0.08 -1.41 -4.61
N LEU A 115 1.25 -1.35 -4.45
CA LEU A 115 2.00 -0.17 -4.87
C LEU A 115 2.16 -0.08 -6.39
N ASN A 116 2.10 -1.17 -7.16
CA ASN A 116 2.27 -1.11 -8.62
C ASN A 116 1.03 -0.57 -9.33
N SER A 117 -0.17 -0.85 -8.80
CA SER A 117 -1.44 -0.32 -9.30
C SER A 117 -1.67 1.10 -8.78
N PRO A 118 -1.77 2.14 -9.63
CA PRO A 118 -2.01 3.51 -9.16
C PRO A 118 -3.34 3.65 -8.39
N LEU A 119 -4.37 2.89 -8.78
CA LEU A 119 -5.66 2.86 -8.09
C LEU A 119 -5.50 2.30 -6.67
N ASP A 120 -4.91 1.11 -6.53
CA ASP A 120 -4.73 0.46 -5.22
C ASP A 120 -3.78 1.27 -4.34
N ARG A 121 -2.74 1.87 -4.92
CA ARG A 121 -1.81 2.77 -4.24
C ARG A 121 -2.52 4.01 -3.68
N GLY A 122 -3.42 4.62 -4.46
CA GLY A 122 -4.21 5.77 -4.03
C GLY A 122 -5.12 5.43 -2.86
N ILE A 123 -5.85 4.30 -2.95
CA ILE A 123 -6.68 3.78 -1.86
C ILE A 123 -5.84 3.52 -0.61
N TYR A 124 -4.70 2.86 -0.77
CA TYR A 124 -3.82 2.54 0.35
C TYR A 124 -3.23 3.78 1.04
N LEU A 125 -2.82 4.80 0.27
CA LEU A 125 -2.33 6.06 0.85
C LEU A 125 -3.43 6.81 1.61
N LEU A 126 -4.68 6.76 1.15
CA LEU A 126 -5.84 7.31 1.85
C LEU A 126 -6.08 6.60 3.19
N GLU A 127 -5.99 5.26 3.21
CA GLU A 127 -6.06 4.48 4.45
C GLU A 127 -4.96 4.88 5.45
N LEU A 128 -3.72 4.99 4.99
CA LEU A 128 -2.58 5.43 5.81
C LEU A 128 -2.74 6.86 6.34
N ALA A 129 -3.40 7.73 5.59
CA ALA A 129 -3.70 9.10 6.00
C ALA A 129 -4.88 9.21 6.99
N GLY A 130 -5.58 8.11 7.28
CA GLY A 130 -6.77 8.10 8.13
C GLY A 130 -8.05 8.56 7.41
N TYR A 131 -8.03 8.60 6.07
CA TYR A 131 -9.15 8.95 5.22
C TYR A 131 -9.59 7.73 4.39
N PRO A 132 -10.01 6.62 5.00
CA PRO A 132 -10.30 5.38 4.27
C PRO A 132 -11.25 5.62 3.10
N PHE A 133 -11.01 4.88 2.03
CA PHE A 133 -11.84 4.92 0.84
C PHE A 133 -13.03 3.97 1.05
N THR A 134 -14.23 4.53 1.12
CA THR A 134 -15.50 3.80 1.13
C THR A 134 -16.30 4.23 -0.09
N GLU A 135 -16.91 3.28 -0.80
CA GLU A 135 -17.62 3.58 -2.05
C GLU A 135 -18.83 4.48 -1.81
N GLU A 136 -19.45 4.36 -0.65
CA GLU A 136 -20.63 5.11 -0.24
C GLU A 136 -20.35 6.59 0.04
N GLU A 137 -19.11 6.95 0.40
CA GLU A 137 -18.70 8.33 0.69
C GLU A 137 -18.24 9.10 -0.56
N ILE A 138 -18.17 8.44 -1.71
CA ILE A 138 -17.79 9.10 -2.96
C ILE A 138 -19.03 9.82 -3.49
N HIS A 139 -19.07 11.13 -3.28
CA HIS A 139 -20.00 12.00 -3.98
C HIS A 139 -19.72 12.04 -5.49
N ILE A 140 -20.37 11.13 -6.22
CA ILE A 140 -20.32 11.12 -7.68
C ILE A 140 -21.43 12.00 -8.24
N GLU A 141 -21.04 13.01 -9.00
CA GLU A 141 -21.95 13.92 -9.69
C GLU A 141 -22.78 13.16 -10.73
N GLN A 142 -24.05 13.54 -10.88
CA GLN A 142 -24.96 12.93 -11.86
C GLN A 142 -24.39 13.00 -13.28
N ASP A 143 -23.79 14.13 -13.66
CA ASP A 143 -23.16 14.34 -14.96
C ASP A 143 -22.00 13.37 -15.21
N PHE A 144 -21.28 12.96 -14.16
CA PHE A 144 -20.23 11.95 -14.29
C PHE A 144 -20.83 10.56 -14.54
N LEU A 145 -21.89 10.19 -13.81
CA LEU A 145 -22.54 8.89 -14.00
C LEU A 145 -23.12 8.75 -15.41
N MET A 146 -23.76 9.81 -15.93
CA MET A 146 -24.28 9.83 -17.29
C MET A 146 -23.16 9.59 -18.32
N LYS A 147 -22.02 10.27 -18.18
CA LYS A 147 -20.85 10.04 -19.05
C LYS A 147 -20.34 8.61 -19.00
N ILE A 148 -20.28 7.98 -17.82
CA ILE A 148 -19.87 6.59 -17.70
C ILE A 148 -20.90 5.65 -18.35
N MET A 149 -22.19 5.94 -18.25
CA MET A 149 -23.24 5.18 -18.93
C MET A 149 -23.11 5.28 -20.45
N GLU A 150 -22.95 6.50 -20.99
CA GLU A 150 -22.72 6.75 -22.42
C GLU A 150 -21.51 5.96 -22.94
N ILE A 151 -20.37 6.01 -22.24
CA ILE A 151 -19.17 5.25 -22.61
C ILE A 151 -19.44 3.74 -22.63
N ASN A 152 -20.22 3.23 -21.68
CA ASN A 152 -20.55 1.80 -21.65
C ASN A 152 -21.49 1.39 -22.78
N GLU A 153 -22.41 2.26 -23.20
CA GLU A 153 -23.27 2.05 -24.36
C GLU A 153 -22.44 2.06 -25.66
N GLU A 154 -21.56 3.05 -25.83
CA GLU A 154 -20.62 3.11 -26.95
C GLU A 154 -19.73 1.85 -27.02
N LEU A 155 -19.27 1.32 -25.87
CA LEU A 155 -18.51 0.07 -25.83
C LEU A 155 -19.34 -1.16 -26.19
N ALA A 156 -20.63 -1.19 -25.85
CA ALA A 156 -21.51 -2.30 -26.20
C ALA A 156 -21.83 -2.34 -27.69
N ASP A 157 -21.93 -1.17 -28.33
CA ASP A 157 -22.21 -1.01 -29.76
C ASP A 157 -20.94 -1.05 -30.64
N ALA A 158 -19.76 -0.96 -30.02
CA ALA A 158 -18.48 -0.99 -30.72
C ALA A 158 -18.27 -2.34 -31.40
N SER A 159 -18.41 -2.35 -32.73
CA SER A 159 -18.27 -3.54 -33.58
C SER A 159 -17.00 -3.52 -34.44
N ASP A 160 -16.24 -2.42 -34.39
CA ASP A 160 -15.03 -2.22 -35.18
C ASP A 160 -13.83 -1.80 -34.32
N LYS A 161 -12.64 -2.16 -34.78
CA LYS A 161 -11.36 -1.87 -34.11
C LYS A 161 -11.12 -0.37 -33.93
N GLU A 162 -11.54 0.46 -34.87
CA GLU A 162 -11.26 1.90 -34.83
C GLU A 162 -12.03 2.57 -33.68
N SER A 163 -13.31 2.24 -33.53
CA SER A 163 -14.15 2.75 -32.44
C SER A 163 -13.62 2.37 -31.07
N LEU A 164 -13.19 1.11 -30.87
CA LEU A 164 -12.57 0.66 -29.62
C LEU A 164 -11.27 1.38 -29.29
N LEU A 165 -10.40 1.56 -30.30
CA LEU A 165 -9.14 2.29 -30.11
C LEU A 165 -9.40 3.75 -29.70
N ARG A 166 -10.39 4.41 -30.33
CA ARG A 166 -10.77 5.79 -29.97
C ARG A 166 -11.28 5.89 -28.52
N ILE A 167 -12.19 5.00 -28.11
CA ILE A 167 -12.71 4.97 -26.73
C ILE A 167 -11.57 4.66 -25.74
N GLY A 168 -10.73 3.68 -26.06
CA GLY A 168 -9.58 3.31 -25.26
C GLY A 168 -8.60 4.47 -25.06
N ASP A 169 -8.29 5.23 -26.11
CA ASP A 169 -7.41 6.39 -26.05
C ASP A 169 -8.01 7.56 -25.27
N GLN A 170 -9.31 7.83 -25.47
CA GLN A 170 -10.00 8.85 -24.68
C GLN A 170 -10.01 8.50 -23.19
N ASN A 171 -10.33 7.25 -22.86
CA ASN A 171 -10.30 6.76 -21.49
C ASN A 171 -8.90 6.88 -20.87
N ARG A 172 -7.86 6.48 -21.61
CA ARG A 172 -6.45 6.60 -21.18
C ARG A 172 -6.04 8.04 -20.87
N ARG A 173 -6.45 9.00 -21.71
CA ARG A 173 -6.17 10.44 -21.48
C ARG A 173 -6.84 10.94 -20.20
N ILE A 174 -8.10 10.58 -19.99
CA ILE A 174 -8.84 10.96 -18.77
C ILE A 174 -8.18 10.35 -17.53
N MET A 175 -7.82 9.07 -17.58
CA MET A 175 -7.10 8.40 -16.50
C MET A 175 -5.78 9.10 -16.18
N ASN A 176 -4.98 9.46 -17.18
CA ASN A 176 -3.73 10.18 -16.95
C ASN A 176 -3.94 11.53 -16.24
N GLY A 177 -4.96 12.30 -16.65
CA GLY A 177 -5.31 13.54 -15.95
C GLY A 177 -5.75 13.33 -14.50
N LEU A 178 -6.51 12.26 -14.23
CA LEU A 178 -6.87 11.88 -12.86
C LEU A 178 -5.66 11.46 -12.04
N LEU A 179 -4.68 10.77 -12.63
CA LEU A 179 -3.44 10.40 -11.93
C LEU A 179 -2.63 11.63 -11.52
N GLU A 180 -2.54 12.64 -12.39
CA GLU A 180 -1.91 13.93 -12.08
C GLU A 180 -2.67 14.64 -10.95
N GLU A 181 -4.00 14.70 -11.03
CA GLU A 181 -4.84 15.30 -9.98
C GLU A 181 -4.66 14.60 -8.62
N ILE A 182 -4.62 13.25 -8.61
CA ILE A 182 -4.39 12.48 -7.40
C ILE A 182 -3.02 12.81 -6.81
N ASN A 183 -1.98 12.85 -7.65
CA ASN A 183 -0.64 13.18 -7.20
C ASN A 183 -0.59 14.57 -6.54
N ASP A 184 -1.13 15.58 -7.23
CA ASP A 184 -1.20 16.95 -6.73
C ASP A 184 -2.00 17.07 -5.41
N ALA A 185 -3.10 16.32 -5.30
CA ALA A 185 -3.92 16.30 -4.09
C ALA A 185 -3.16 15.69 -2.90
N PHE A 186 -2.39 14.62 -3.11
CA PHE A 186 -1.54 14.06 -2.07
C PHE A 186 -0.40 15.00 -1.67
N ASP A 187 0.26 15.65 -2.63
CA ASP A 187 1.33 16.61 -2.37
C ASP A 187 0.84 17.81 -1.54
N ARG A 188 -0.41 18.23 -1.76
CA ARG A 188 -1.09 19.29 -0.99
C ARG A 188 -1.78 18.80 0.28
N LYS A 189 -1.79 17.49 0.55
CA LYS A 189 -2.53 16.83 1.64
C LYS A 189 -4.04 17.11 1.61
N ASP A 190 -4.60 17.33 0.43
CA ASP A 190 -6.03 17.45 0.19
C ASP A 190 -6.65 16.05 -0.01
N TYR A 191 -6.83 15.33 1.09
CA TYR A 191 -7.31 13.94 1.06
C TYR A 191 -8.75 13.81 0.59
N ALA A 192 -9.57 14.85 0.76
CA ALA A 192 -10.94 14.87 0.26
C ALA A 192 -10.94 14.88 -1.28
N ARG A 193 -10.12 15.76 -1.88
CA ARG A 193 -9.93 15.79 -3.34
C ARG A 193 -9.30 14.51 -3.86
N ALA A 194 -8.27 13.99 -3.19
CA ALA A 194 -7.63 12.73 -3.56
C ALA A 194 -8.65 11.58 -3.57
N ARG A 195 -9.51 11.48 -2.54
CA ARG A 195 -10.58 10.46 -2.45
C ARG A 195 -11.55 10.56 -3.63
N GLN A 196 -12.00 11.76 -4.00
CA GLN A 196 -12.88 11.96 -5.14
C GLN A 196 -12.21 11.54 -6.46
N ALA A 197 -10.96 11.94 -6.67
CA ALA A 197 -10.22 11.61 -7.89
C ALA A 197 -9.90 10.10 -7.99
N VAL A 198 -9.53 9.44 -6.88
CA VAL A 198 -9.40 7.97 -6.78
C VAL A 198 -10.72 7.28 -7.09
N GLY A 199 -11.84 7.82 -6.61
CA GLY A 199 -13.18 7.33 -6.92
C GLY A 199 -13.47 7.37 -8.42
N LYS A 200 -13.26 8.52 -9.06
CA LYS A 200 -13.42 8.68 -10.52
C LYS A 200 -12.49 7.74 -11.30
N LEU A 201 -11.24 7.59 -10.86
CA LEU A 201 -10.25 6.71 -11.48
C LEU A 201 -10.74 5.25 -11.50
N LYS A 202 -11.43 4.79 -10.44
CA LYS A 202 -11.99 3.44 -10.38
C LYS A 202 -12.97 3.16 -11.51
N PHE A 203 -13.87 4.10 -11.84
CA PHE A 203 -14.83 3.92 -12.94
C PHE A 203 -14.13 3.82 -14.29
N TYR A 204 -13.16 4.70 -14.56
CA TYR A 204 -12.40 4.65 -15.81
C TYR A 204 -11.44 3.47 -15.90
N ALA A 205 -10.96 2.95 -14.77
CA ALA A 205 -10.23 1.67 -14.72
C ALA A 205 -11.14 0.51 -15.15
N ASN A 206 -12.38 0.46 -14.67
CA ASN A 206 -13.37 -0.54 -15.12
C ASN A 206 -13.67 -0.42 -16.62
N VAL A 207 -13.77 0.80 -17.16
CA VAL A 207 -13.89 1.02 -18.60
C VAL A 207 -12.66 0.47 -19.35
N ALA A 208 -11.45 0.71 -18.85
CA ALA A 208 -10.22 0.18 -19.46
C ALA A 208 -10.18 -1.36 -19.46
N GLU A 209 -10.67 -2.01 -18.41
CA GLU A 209 -10.79 -3.46 -18.36
C GLU A 209 -11.80 -4.00 -19.38
N LYS A 210 -12.95 -3.34 -19.54
CA LYS A 210 -13.94 -3.69 -20.57
C LYS A 210 -13.38 -3.54 -21.98
N VAL A 211 -12.67 -2.44 -22.27
CA VAL A 211 -11.99 -2.24 -23.55
C VAL A 211 -11.05 -3.42 -23.84
N LYS A 212 -10.19 -3.78 -22.89
CA LYS A 212 -9.25 -4.91 -23.05
C LYS A 212 -9.96 -6.25 -23.25
N SER A 213 -11.10 -6.46 -22.59
CA SER A 213 -11.90 -7.68 -22.77
C SER A 213 -12.41 -7.78 -24.20
N ILE A 214 -13.01 -6.70 -24.72
CA ILE A 214 -13.56 -6.67 -26.09
C ILE A 214 -12.43 -6.77 -27.13
N GLU A 215 -11.29 -6.12 -26.90
CA GLU A 215 -10.10 -6.27 -27.75
C GLU A 215 -9.65 -7.74 -27.86
N GLY A 216 -9.67 -8.46 -26.73
CA GLY A 216 -9.37 -9.89 -26.68
C GLY A 216 -10.36 -10.74 -27.48
N ASP A 217 -11.66 -10.46 -27.35
CA ASP A 217 -12.74 -11.16 -28.06
C ASP A 217 -12.69 -10.93 -29.58
N LEU A 218 -12.25 -9.74 -30.01
CA LEU A 218 -12.08 -9.38 -31.43
C LEU A 218 -10.71 -9.75 -32.00
N GLY A 219 -9.80 -10.30 -31.19
CA GLY A 219 -8.46 -10.69 -31.64
C GLY A 219 -7.58 -9.50 -32.04
N ILE A 220 -7.80 -8.33 -31.44
CA ILE A 220 -7.04 -7.10 -31.73
C ILE A 220 -5.72 -7.17 -30.97
N THR A 221 -4.60 -7.37 -31.67
CA THR A 221 -3.25 -7.20 -31.10
C THR A 221 -2.77 -5.76 -31.26
N HIS A 222 -2.13 -5.24 -30.21
CA HIS A 222 -1.34 -4.01 -30.25
C HIS A 222 0.10 -4.44 -30.57
N ASP A 223 0.48 -4.33 -31.84
CA ASP A 223 1.85 -4.60 -32.32
C ASP A 223 2.84 -3.50 -31.88
#